data_AF-A0A7S2XK67-F1
#
_entry.id   AF-A0A7S2XK67-F1
#
_cell.length_a   1.000
_cell.length_b   1.000
_cell.length_c   1.000
_cell.angle_alpha   90.00
_cell.angle_beta   90.00
_cell.angle_gamma   90.00
#
_symmetry.space_group_name_H-M   'P 1'
#
loop_
_entity.id
_entity.type
_entity.pdbx_description
1 polymer ?
#
loop_
_entity_poly.entity_id
_entity_poly.type
_entity_poly.pdbx_seq_one_letter_code
_entity_poly.pdbx_strand_id
1 'polypeptide(L)'
;PISGTVARGADALEDAQRVKSLMMNAKEESELTMCTDVDRNDKSRICIPGSVKVIGRRQIEMYSRLIHTVDHVEGYLRDEFDALDAFLCHTWAVTVTGAPKTWAIQFVEDQERSPRCWYGGAVGHVGFDGSLNTGLTLRTVRIKN
;
A
#
# COMPACT_ATOMS: atom_id res chain seq x y z
N PRO A 1 -1.56 -2.12 3.88
CA PRO A 1 -1.15 -2.49 2.51
C PRO A 1 -2.26 -3.30 1.80
N ILE A 2 -2.33 -3.22 0.47
CA ILE A 2 -3.33 -3.91 -0.34
C ILE A 2 -2.61 -4.83 -1.33
N SER A 3 -2.97 -6.10 -1.35
CA SER A 3 -2.54 -7.06 -2.38
C SER A 3 -3.62 -8.13 -2.53
N GLY A 4 -3.68 -8.85 -3.64
CA GLY A 4 -4.83 -9.69 -3.95
C GLY A 4 -5.99 -8.91 -4.54
N THR A 5 -6.40 -9.28 -5.74
CA THR A 5 -7.49 -8.61 -6.45
C THR A 5 -8.34 -9.62 -7.22
N VAL A 6 -9.65 -9.55 -7.00
CA VAL A 6 -10.64 -10.20 -7.88
C VAL A 6 -11.70 -9.19 -8.29
N ALA A 7 -12.29 -9.36 -9.48
CA ALA A 7 -13.39 -8.51 -9.91
C ALA A 7 -14.67 -8.83 -9.12
N ARG A 8 -15.57 -7.86 -8.99
CA ARG A 8 -16.94 -8.10 -8.51
C ARG A 8 -17.70 -9.03 -9.45
N GLY A 9 -18.45 -9.96 -8.90
CA GLY A 9 -19.36 -10.85 -9.61
C GLY A 9 -20.61 -10.12 -10.11
N ALA A 10 -21.41 -10.83 -10.88
CA ALA A 10 -22.74 -10.37 -11.31
C ALA A 10 -23.73 -10.31 -10.14
N ASP A 11 -23.51 -11.12 -9.11
CA ASP A 11 -24.33 -11.20 -7.91
C ASP A 11 -23.52 -11.54 -6.64
N ALA A 12 -24.21 -11.59 -5.50
CA ALA A 12 -23.60 -11.87 -4.21
C ALA A 12 -23.04 -13.30 -4.08
N LEU A 13 -23.60 -14.27 -4.82
CA LEU A 13 -23.12 -15.65 -4.78
C LEU A 13 -21.79 -15.78 -5.49
N GLU A 14 -21.67 -15.13 -6.66
CA GLU A 14 -20.42 -15.07 -7.40
C GLU A 14 -19.35 -14.27 -6.64
N ASP A 15 -19.72 -13.15 -6.02
CA ASP A 15 -18.81 -12.41 -5.12
C ASP A 15 -18.26 -13.33 -4.02
N ALA A 16 -19.12 -14.10 -3.34
CA ALA A 16 -18.70 -15.03 -2.29
C ALA A 16 -17.75 -16.12 -2.80
N GLN A 17 -18.00 -16.66 -4.00
CA GLN A 17 -17.10 -17.65 -4.63
C GLN A 17 -15.73 -17.05 -4.96
N ARG A 18 -15.71 -15.83 -5.51
CA ARG A 18 -14.47 -15.12 -5.85
C ARG A 18 -13.67 -14.73 -4.60
N VAL A 19 -14.35 -14.26 -3.55
CA VAL A 19 -13.74 -14.02 -2.22
C VAL A 19 -13.11 -15.28 -1.67
N LYS A 20 -13.84 -16.41 -1.72
CA LYS A 20 -13.31 -17.70 -1.25
C LYS A 20 -12.06 -18.10 -2.04
N SER A 21 -12.08 -17.95 -3.37
CA SER A 21 -10.91 -18.24 -4.21
C SER A 21 -9.72 -17.35 -3.87
N LEU A 22 -9.94 -16.05 -3.68
CA LEU A 22 -8.90 -15.10 -3.26
C LEU A 22 -8.30 -15.47 -1.89
N MET A 23 -9.15 -15.81 -0.92
CA MET A 23 -8.70 -16.19 0.43
C MET A 23 -7.96 -17.53 0.49
N MET A 24 -8.21 -18.43 -0.45
CA MET A 24 -7.51 -19.72 -0.52
C MET A 24 -6.25 -19.68 -1.38
N ASN A 25 -5.94 -18.56 -2.02
CA ASN A 25 -4.79 -18.45 -2.91
C ASN A 25 -3.50 -18.15 -2.13
N ALA A 26 -2.63 -19.15 -2.03
CA ALA A 26 -1.34 -19.05 -1.34
C ALA A 26 -0.39 -18.00 -1.94
N LYS A 27 -0.47 -17.74 -3.27
CA LYS A 27 0.31 -16.67 -3.91
C LYS A 27 -0.10 -15.31 -3.39
N GLU A 28 -1.40 -15.00 -3.39
CA GLU A 28 -1.92 -13.70 -2.96
C GLU A 28 -1.68 -13.47 -1.47
N GLU A 29 -1.79 -14.52 -0.64
CA GLU A 29 -1.42 -14.47 0.77
C GLU A 29 0.07 -14.15 0.98
N SER A 30 0.95 -14.80 0.21
CA SER A 30 2.39 -14.57 0.25
C SER A 30 2.75 -13.14 -0.16
N GLU A 31 2.15 -12.64 -1.25
CA GLU A 31 2.36 -11.28 -1.73
C GLU A 31 1.88 -10.23 -0.72
N LEU A 32 0.70 -10.41 -0.11
CA LEU A 32 0.23 -9.51 0.94
C LEU A 32 1.13 -9.56 2.18
N THR A 33 1.57 -10.75 2.60
CA THR A 33 2.49 -10.91 3.74
C THR A 33 3.80 -10.15 3.50
N MET A 34 4.39 -10.29 2.31
CA MET A 34 5.57 -9.53 1.92
C MET A 34 5.32 -8.02 1.98
N CYS A 35 4.19 -7.54 1.46
CA CYS A 35 3.84 -6.11 1.50
C CYS A 35 3.72 -5.60 2.95
N THR A 36 3.10 -6.39 3.82
CA THR A 36 2.96 -6.08 5.25
C THR A 36 4.29 -6.05 5.97
N ASP A 37 5.21 -6.95 5.66
CA ASP A 37 6.54 -6.97 6.27
C ASP A 37 7.38 -5.76 5.85
N VAL A 38 7.30 -5.35 4.57
CA VAL A 38 7.93 -4.10 4.11
C VAL A 38 7.33 -2.89 4.84
N ASP A 39 6.00 -2.81 4.94
CA ASP A 39 5.32 -1.71 5.60
C ASP A 39 5.70 -1.59 7.09
N ARG A 40 5.75 -2.73 7.80
CA ARG A 40 6.19 -2.77 9.21
C ARG A 40 7.65 -2.35 9.35
N ASN A 41 8.51 -2.77 8.41
CA ASN A 41 9.93 -2.43 8.42
C ASN A 41 10.21 -0.96 8.08
N ASP A 42 9.36 -0.33 7.28
CA ASP A 42 9.42 1.11 7.07
C ASP A 42 9.05 1.81 8.39
N LYS A 43 7.84 1.56 8.92
CA LYS A 43 7.35 2.19 10.16
C LYS A 43 8.30 2.01 11.35
N SER A 44 8.95 0.84 11.51
CA SER A 44 9.84 0.57 12.65
C SER A 44 11.02 1.55 12.75
N ARG A 45 11.41 2.19 11.64
CA ARG A 45 12.52 3.15 11.60
C ARG A 45 12.22 4.43 12.36
N ILE A 46 10.95 4.80 12.48
CA ILE A 46 10.51 6.10 13.00
C ILE A 46 9.47 5.97 14.13
N CYS A 47 8.88 4.80 14.32
CA CYS A 47 7.92 4.54 15.38
C CYS A 47 8.61 4.10 16.68
N ILE A 48 7.91 4.26 17.81
CA ILE A 48 8.32 3.76 19.13
C ILE A 48 8.50 2.23 19.03
N PRO A 49 9.62 1.66 19.50
CA PRO A 49 9.81 0.21 19.48
C PRO A 49 8.64 -0.54 20.13
N GLY A 50 8.14 -1.57 19.45
CA GLY A 50 6.98 -2.37 19.91
C GLY A 50 5.60 -1.74 19.65
N SER A 51 5.53 -0.50 19.14
CA SER A 51 4.26 0.14 18.79
C SER A 51 3.67 -0.31 17.45
N VAL A 52 4.51 -0.77 16.52
CA VAL A 52 4.07 -1.15 15.16
C VAL A 52 3.31 -2.47 15.20
N LYS A 53 2.01 -2.42 14.89
CA LYS A 53 1.09 -3.56 14.97
C LYS A 53 0.26 -3.71 13.71
N VAL A 54 -0.03 -4.95 13.34
CA VAL A 54 -1.04 -5.29 12.34
C VAL A 54 -2.37 -5.42 13.07
N ILE A 55 -3.28 -4.47 12.88
CA ILE A 55 -4.57 -4.42 13.57
C ILE A 55 -5.70 -5.11 12.78
N GLY A 56 -5.49 -5.31 11.49
CA GLY A 56 -6.36 -6.12 10.63
C GLY A 56 -5.49 -6.90 9.66
N ARG A 57 -5.67 -8.22 9.61
CA ARG A 57 -4.92 -9.10 8.71
C ARG A 57 -5.87 -9.79 7.74
N ARG A 58 -5.51 -9.76 6.45
CA ARG A 58 -6.22 -10.36 5.31
C ARG A 58 -7.71 -10.05 5.32
N GLN A 59 -8.05 -8.81 5.66
CA GLN A 59 -9.45 -8.37 5.64
C GLN A 59 -9.92 -8.22 4.20
N ILE A 60 -11.18 -8.59 3.95
CA ILE A 60 -11.81 -8.40 2.65
C ILE A 60 -12.38 -6.99 2.59
N GLU A 61 -11.91 -6.20 1.63
CA GLU A 61 -12.48 -4.90 1.32
C GLU A 61 -13.12 -4.92 -0.07
N MET A 62 -14.41 -4.62 -0.11
CA MET A 62 -15.20 -4.59 -1.33
C MET A 62 -15.31 -3.16 -1.86
N TYR A 63 -14.91 -2.98 -3.11
CA TYR A 63 -15.04 -1.75 -3.86
C TYR A 63 -16.11 -1.92 -4.95
N SER A 64 -16.39 -0.83 -5.67
CA SER A 64 -17.46 -0.82 -6.68
C SER A 64 -17.26 -1.85 -7.81
N ARG A 65 -16.02 -2.20 -8.14
CA ARG A 65 -15.66 -3.11 -9.25
C ARG A 65 -14.70 -4.23 -8.86
N LEU A 66 -14.03 -4.10 -7.72
CA LEU A 66 -12.98 -5.01 -7.29
C LEU A 66 -13.19 -5.40 -5.82
N ILE A 67 -12.59 -6.52 -5.44
CA ILE A 67 -12.47 -7.00 -4.06
C ILE A 67 -10.99 -7.22 -3.80
N HIS A 68 -10.51 -6.75 -2.66
CA HIS A 68 -9.11 -6.84 -2.27
C HIS A 68 -8.93 -7.52 -0.92
N THR A 69 -7.76 -8.11 -0.70
CA THR A 69 -7.27 -8.42 0.65
C THR A 69 -6.41 -7.26 1.16
N VAL A 70 -6.68 -6.85 2.40
CA VAL A 70 -6.06 -5.66 3.00
C VAL A 70 -5.55 -5.99 4.40
N ASP A 71 -4.33 -5.55 4.66
CA ASP A 71 -3.75 -5.50 5.99
C ASP A 71 -3.73 -4.04 6.47
N HIS A 72 -4.13 -3.81 7.72
CA HIS A 72 -4.08 -2.52 8.39
C HIS A 72 -2.93 -2.53 9.40
N VAL A 73 -1.97 -1.62 9.23
CA VAL A 73 -0.78 -1.50 10.07
C VAL A 73 -0.71 -0.10 10.65
N GLU A 74 -0.58 -0.02 11.97
CA GLU A 74 -0.42 1.23 12.69
C GLU A 74 0.84 1.20 13.56
N GLY A 75 1.30 2.38 13.97
CA GLY A 75 2.41 2.55 14.91
C GLY A 75 2.38 3.96 15.49
N TYR A 76 2.99 4.14 16.65
CA TYR A 76 3.12 5.45 17.28
C TYR A 76 4.47 6.05 16.89
N LEU A 77 4.46 7.25 16.33
CA LEU A 77 5.67 7.98 15.97
C LEU A 77 6.52 8.30 17.22
N ARG A 78 7.85 8.31 17.11
CA ARG A 78 8.71 8.81 18.19
C ARG A 78 8.69 10.34 18.21
N ASP A 79 8.92 10.93 19.38
CA ASP A 79 8.77 12.36 19.63
C ASP A 79 9.68 13.24 18.74
N GLU A 80 10.78 12.69 18.22
CA GLU A 80 11.71 13.41 17.34
C GLU A 80 11.30 13.48 15.86
N PHE A 81 10.22 12.80 15.45
CA PHE A 81 9.74 12.79 14.06
C PHE A 81 8.37 13.46 13.93
N ASP A 82 8.04 13.87 12.71
CA ASP A 82 6.73 14.41 12.36
C ASP A 82 6.00 13.62 11.26
N ALA A 83 4.85 14.13 10.83
CA ALA A 83 4.05 13.49 9.79
C ALA A 83 4.74 13.45 8.41
N LEU A 84 5.64 14.41 8.12
CA LEU A 84 6.41 14.40 6.88
C LEU A 84 7.48 13.30 6.92
N ASP A 85 8.14 13.10 8.06
CA ASP A 85 9.04 11.95 8.26
C ASP A 85 8.29 10.62 8.09
N ALA A 86 7.07 10.55 8.66
CA ALA A 86 6.19 9.38 8.50
C ALA A 86 5.86 9.10 7.03
N PHE A 87 5.50 10.14 6.28
CA PHE A 87 5.26 10.01 4.86
C PHE A 87 6.50 9.59 4.09
N LEU A 88 7.64 10.27 4.29
CA LEU A 88 8.91 9.98 3.61
C LEU A 88 9.38 8.55 3.84
N CYS A 89 9.23 8.03 5.06
CA CYS A 89 9.58 6.66 5.37
C CYS A 89 8.73 5.63 4.60
N HIS A 90 7.46 5.97 4.36
CA HIS A 90 6.51 5.14 3.62
C HIS A 90 6.41 5.50 2.13
N THR A 91 7.21 6.44 1.64
CA THR A 91 7.26 6.75 0.20
C THR A 91 7.68 5.51 -0.60
N TRP A 92 7.23 5.50 -1.86
CA TRP A 92 7.47 4.40 -2.81
C TRP A 92 6.80 3.09 -2.38
N ALA A 93 5.47 3.16 -2.26
CA ALA A 93 4.64 2.04 -1.84
C ALA A 93 5.01 0.73 -2.57
N VAL A 94 5.22 -0.33 -1.79
CA VAL A 94 5.68 -1.65 -2.27
C VAL A 94 4.80 -2.23 -3.38
N THR A 95 3.51 -1.86 -3.40
CA THR A 95 2.52 -2.31 -4.39
C THR A 95 2.74 -1.75 -5.79
N VAL A 96 3.55 -0.69 -5.94
CA VAL A 96 3.90 -0.09 -7.25
C VAL A 96 5.40 -0.16 -7.53
N THR A 97 6.23 -0.47 -6.55
CA THR A 97 7.68 -0.66 -6.71
C THR A 97 8.04 -2.13 -6.66
N GLY A 98 8.07 -2.70 -5.46
CA GLY A 98 8.40 -4.09 -5.18
C GLY A 98 9.30 -4.22 -3.94
N ALA A 99 9.76 -5.45 -3.67
CA ALA A 99 10.66 -5.75 -2.57
C ALA A 99 11.79 -6.68 -3.03
N PRO A 100 13.05 -6.50 -2.56
CA PRO A 100 13.52 -5.42 -1.69
C PRO A 100 13.45 -4.04 -2.36
N LYS A 101 13.01 -3.01 -1.62
CA LYS A 101 12.60 -1.70 -2.18
C LYS A 101 13.68 -1.02 -3.03
N THR A 102 14.92 -0.97 -2.53
CA THR A 102 16.05 -0.32 -3.23
C THR A 102 16.35 -1.01 -4.57
N TRP A 103 16.40 -2.34 -4.58
CA TRP A 103 16.62 -3.10 -5.80
C TRP A 103 15.45 -2.97 -6.77
N ALA A 104 14.20 -3.04 -6.29
CA ALA A 104 13.01 -2.93 -7.12
C ALA A 104 12.91 -1.54 -7.78
N ILE A 105 13.22 -0.47 -7.06
CA ILE A 105 13.25 0.89 -7.61
C ILE A 105 14.34 1.01 -8.69
N GLN A 106 15.55 0.47 -8.45
CA GLN A 106 16.61 0.48 -9.45
C GLN A 106 16.20 -0.31 -10.70
N PHE A 107 15.61 -1.49 -10.52
CA PHE A 107 15.12 -2.29 -11.63
C PHE A 107 14.06 -1.54 -12.45
N VAL A 108 13.14 -0.83 -11.79
CA VAL A 108 12.16 0.03 -12.47
C VAL A 108 12.86 1.11 -13.29
N GLU A 109 13.85 1.80 -12.72
CA GLU A 109 14.59 2.86 -13.42
C GLU A 109 15.36 2.32 -14.64
N ASP A 110 15.94 1.13 -14.52
CA ASP A 110 16.72 0.50 -15.59
C ASP A 110 15.84 -0.03 -16.74
N GLN A 111 14.58 -0.36 -16.46
CA GLN A 111 13.68 -1.04 -17.40
C GLN A 111 12.59 -0.15 -17.99
N GLU A 112 12.16 0.90 -17.28
CA GLU A 112 11.14 1.81 -17.78
C GLU A 112 11.73 2.86 -18.73
N ARG A 113 10.99 3.15 -19.80
CA ARG A 113 11.48 4.07 -20.86
C ARG A 113 11.52 5.53 -20.43
N SER A 114 10.88 5.88 -19.32
CA SER A 114 10.73 7.26 -18.87
C SER A 114 10.41 7.30 -17.38
N PRO A 115 10.78 8.38 -16.67
CA PRO A 115 10.38 8.57 -15.29
C PRO A 115 8.85 8.55 -15.12
N ARG A 116 8.37 7.87 -14.08
CA ARG A 116 6.94 7.72 -13.78
C ARG A 116 6.22 9.04 -13.48
N CYS A 117 6.96 10.09 -13.17
CA CYS A 117 6.42 11.40 -12.79
C CYS A 117 5.43 11.26 -11.62
N TRP A 118 4.14 11.50 -11.86
CA TRP A 118 3.10 11.40 -10.85
C TRP A 118 2.63 9.96 -10.61
N TYR A 119 2.87 9.02 -11.53
CA TYR A 119 2.40 7.64 -11.36
C TYR A 119 3.15 6.91 -10.24
N GLY A 120 2.41 6.38 -9.27
CA GLY A 120 3.00 5.72 -8.09
C GLY A 120 3.61 6.68 -7.06
N GLY A 121 3.38 7.99 -7.20
CA GLY A 121 3.65 9.01 -6.20
C GLY A 121 2.51 9.15 -5.19
N ALA A 122 2.29 10.34 -4.64
CA ALA A 122 1.20 10.59 -3.71
C ALA A 122 0.55 11.96 -3.95
N VAL A 123 -0.73 12.05 -3.56
CA VAL A 123 -1.51 13.29 -3.50
C VAL A 123 -2.27 13.33 -2.18
N GLY A 124 -2.39 14.50 -1.56
CA GLY A 124 -2.97 14.59 -0.23
C GLY A 124 -3.00 16.00 0.35
N HIS A 125 -3.19 16.08 1.67
CA HIS A 125 -3.20 17.35 2.41
C HIS A 125 -2.40 17.24 3.70
N VAL A 126 -1.73 18.34 4.06
CA VAL A 126 -1.09 18.57 5.37
C VAL A 126 -1.97 19.54 6.15
N GLY A 127 -2.36 19.18 7.36
CA GLY A 127 -3.10 20.04 8.27
C GLY A 127 -2.18 20.95 9.09
N PHE A 128 -2.71 22.11 9.53
CA PHE A 128 -2.00 23.00 10.46
C PHE A 128 -1.82 22.40 11.86
N ASP A 129 -2.53 21.32 12.16
CA ASP A 129 -2.39 20.49 13.36
C ASP A 129 -1.25 19.47 13.25
N GLY A 130 -0.52 19.46 12.14
CA GLY A 130 0.54 18.49 11.87
C GLY A 130 0.04 17.16 11.30
N SER A 131 -1.26 16.99 11.05
CA SER A 131 -1.80 15.79 10.41
C SER A 131 -1.42 15.72 8.93
N LEU A 132 -1.27 14.50 8.42
CA LEU A 132 -1.03 14.27 6.99
C LEU A 132 -1.86 13.09 6.51
N ASN A 133 -2.63 13.32 5.44
CA ASN A 133 -3.38 12.28 4.75
C ASN A 133 -2.99 12.29 3.28
N THR A 134 -2.54 11.14 2.77
CA THR A 134 -2.12 10.98 1.39
C THR A 134 -2.72 9.73 0.77
N GLY A 135 -2.98 9.80 -0.53
CA GLY A 135 -3.38 8.68 -1.37
C GLY A 135 -2.34 8.41 -2.45
N LEU A 136 -2.13 7.14 -2.77
CA LEU A 136 -1.27 6.69 -3.86
C LEU A 136 -1.89 7.08 -5.21
N THR A 137 -1.10 7.71 -6.08
CA THR A 137 -1.56 8.18 -7.39
C THR A 137 -1.54 7.05 -8.41
N LEU A 138 -2.62 6.27 -8.40
CA LEU A 138 -2.97 5.30 -9.43
C LEU A 138 -4.21 5.79 -10.19
N ARG A 139 -4.41 5.31 -11.43
CA ARG A 139 -5.58 5.63 -12.26
C ARG A 139 -5.83 7.14 -12.40
N THR A 140 -4.75 7.91 -12.55
CA THR A 140 -4.74 9.37 -12.65
C THR A 140 -4.32 9.81 -14.05
N VAL A 141 -4.88 10.91 -14.56
CA VAL A 141 -4.47 11.51 -15.84
C VAL A 141 -3.62 12.74 -15.59
N ARG A 142 -2.48 12.84 -16.27
CA ARG A 142 -1.65 14.05 -16.30
C ARG A 142 -1.90 14.80 -17.61
N ILE A 143 -2.37 16.03 -17.49
CA ILE A 143 -2.47 16.96 -18.62
C ILE A 143 -1.24 17.86 -18.59
N LYS A 144 -0.53 17.97 -19.72
CA LYS A 144 0.63 18.85 -19.89
C LYS A 144 0.44 19.65 -21.17
N ASN A 145 0.59 20.98 -21.07
CA ASN A 145 0.63 21.89 -22.21
C ASN A 145 1.98 21.80 -22.93
#